data_AF-A0A0C3I5K5-F1
#
_entry.id   AF-A0A0C3I5K5-F1
#
_cell.length_a   1.000
_cell.length_b   1.000
_cell.length_c   1.000
_cell.angle_alpha   90.00
_cell.angle_beta   90.00
_cell.angle_gamma   90.00
#
_symmetry.space_group_name_H-M   'P 1'
#
loop_
_entity.id
_entity.type
_entity.pdbx_description
1 polymer ?
#
loop_
_entity_poly.entity_id
_entity_poly.type
_entity_poly.pdbx_seq_one_letter_code
_entity_poly.pdbx_strand_id
1 'polypeptide(L)'
;MRIGSPVIGMAAAVLCTSAMGQSYCKLGSEEWIAGCEASCTASWEGSDCPRSCSSTPPAGYVIVNHRAKILSVNNGGHDVSRMAADQEFDYSRQVQQAYSHAIDFAGNAGNKAAEGRLKEEARNAIAEAERFDTSHQMVRLNVNASKHSSQFDRKRGWSKAQVEMLIRCVVPPNLEQQLLQKHALR
;
A
#
# COMPACT_ATOMS: atom_id res chain seq x y z
N MET A 1 -13.72 -12.32 -48.92
CA MET A 1 -12.82 -12.83 -47.86
C MET A 1 -11.74 -11.78 -47.58
N ARG A 2 -11.87 -11.05 -46.48
CA ARG A 2 -10.79 -10.27 -45.86
C ARG A 2 -10.98 -10.43 -44.35
N ILE A 3 -10.15 -11.28 -43.75
CA ILE A 3 -10.11 -11.48 -42.30
C ILE A 3 -9.11 -10.44 -41.79
N GLY A 4 -9.63 -9.40 -41.12
CA GLY A 4 -8.82 -8.42 -40.42
C GLY A 4 -8.39 -8.99 -39.08
N SER A 5 -7.08 -9.04 -38.85
CA SER A 5 -6.47 -9.41 -37.58
C SER A 5 -6.90 -8.45 -36.46
N PRO A 6 -7.32 -8.93 -35.28
CA PRO A 6 -7.43 -8.06 -34.12
C PRO A 6 -6.03 -7.90 -33.49
N VAL A 7 -5.57 -6.65 -33.44
CA VAL A 7 -4.43 -6.24 -32.62
C VAL A 7 -4.88 -6.34 -31.16
N ILE A 8 -4.54 -7.46 -30.52
CA ILE A 8 -4.69 -7.63 -29.08
C ILE A 8 -3.63 -6.75 -28.42
N GLY A 9 -4.05 -5.55 -28.01
CA GLY A 9 -3.25 -4.68 -27.15
C GLY A 9 -3.07 -5.34 -25.79
N MET A 10 -1.94 -6.02 -25.61
CA MET A 10 -1.46 -6.43 -24.29
C MET A 10 -1.20 -5.16 -23.48
N ALA A 11 -2.14 -4.82 -22.60
CA ALA A 11 -1.87 -3.88 -21.51
C ALA A 11 -0.87 -4.56 -20.58
N ALA A 12 0.41 -4.23 -20.74
CA ALA A 12 1.43 -4.59 -19.78
C ALA A 12 1.08 -3.89 -18.46
N ALA A 13 0.49 -4.64 -17.54
CA ALA A 13 0.44 -4.28 -16.13
C ALA A 13 1.89 -4.29 -15.64
N VAL A 14 2.54 -3.14 -15.69
CA VAL A 14 3.85 -2.93 -15.07
C VAL A 14 3.61 -2.98 -13.57
N LEU A 15 3.70 -4.18 -13.01
CA LEU A 15 3.91 -4.38 -11.58
C LEU A 15 5.28 -3.80 -11.27
N CYS A 16 5.33 -2.53 -10.87
CA CYS A 16 6.50 -1.95 -10.24
C CYS A 16 6.69 -2.60 -8.87
N THR A 17 7.20 -3.83 -8.84
CA THR A 17 7.81 -4.39 -7.65
C THR A 17 9.14 -3.68 -7.47
N SER A 18 9.15 -2.59 -6.71
CA SER A 18 10.39 -2.03 -6.16
C SER A 18 11.01 -3.09 -5.27
N ALA A 19 12.03 -3.77 -5.78
CA ALA A 19 12.95 -4.59 -5.01
C ALA A 19 13.73 -3.67 -4.06
N MET A 20 13.13 -3.32 -2.92
CA MET A 20 13.83 -2.69 -1.81
C MET A 20 14.60 -3.80 -1.09
N GLY A 21 15.93 -3.66 -1.01
CA GLY A 21 16.77 -4.54 -0.21
C GLY A 21 16.19 -4.67 1.19
N GLN A 22 16.12 -5.90 1.72
CA GLN A 22 15.50 -6.23 3.00
C GLN A 22 16.27 -5.62 4.18
N SER A 23 16.16 -4.31 4.38
CA SER A 23 16.10 -3.78 5.74
C SER A 23 14.72 -4.15 6.27
N TYR A 24 14.63 -5.20 7.08
CA TYR A 24 13.37 -5.55 7.71
C TYR A 24 12.82 -4.33 8.47
N CYS A 25 11.54 -4.02 8.27
CA CYS A 25 10.93 -2.87 8.92
C CYS A 25 10.93 -3.04 10.42
N LYS A 26 11.13 -1.95 11.16
CA LYS A 26 11.04 -1.99 12.62
C LYS A 26 9.57 -2.09 12.99
N LEU A 27 9.18 -3.04 13.84
CA LEU A 27 7.80 -3.18 14.30
C LEU A 27 7.28 -1.83 14.82
N GLY A 28 6.16 -1.39 14.25
CA GLY A 28 5.50 -0.12 14.58
C GLY A 28 6.11 1.13 13.93
N SER A 29 7.18 1.02 13.13
CA SER A 29 7.73 2.18 12.41
C SER A 29 6.77 2.67 11.33
N GLU A 30 6.70 3.98 11.17
CA GLU A 30 5.92 4.63 10.12
C GLU A 30 6.85 5.28 9.09
N GLU A 31 6.50 5.14 7.81
CA GLU A 31 7.24 5.76 6.71
C GLU A 31 6.31 6.17 5.57
N TRP A 32 6.66 7.27 4.89
CA TRP A 32 5.99 7.67 3.65
C TRP A 32 6.62 6.94 2.47
N ILE A 33 5.83 6.16 1.74
CA ILE A 33 6.25 5.51 0.50
C ILE A 33 5.50 6.06 -0.70
N ALA A 34 6.16 6.03 -1.87
CA ALA A 34 5.50 6.29 -3.13
C ALA A 34 4.54 5.14 -3.45
N GLY A 35 3.28 5.47 -3.78
CA GLY A 35 2.28 4.48 -4.16
C GLY A 35 2.23 4.28 -5.67
N CYS A 36 1.49 5.15 -6.36
CA CYS A 36 1.40 5.13 -7.82
C CYS A 36 1.31 6.54 -8.39
N GLU A 37 1.62 6.68 -9.68
CA GLU A 37 1.51 7.92 -10.43
C GLU A 37 0.51 7.72 -11.56
N ALA A 38 -0.37 8.70 -11.77
CA ALA A 38 -1.28 8.74 -12.90
C ALA A 38 -1.17 10.08 -13.63
N SER A 39 -1.21 9.99 -14.96
CA SER A 39 -1.20 11.15 -15.85
C SER A 39 -2.24 10.97 -16.93
N CYS A 40 -2.94 12.05 -17.26
CA CYS A 40 -3.91 12.09 -18.33
C CYS A 40 -3.82 13.43 -19.06
N THR A 41 -4.05 13.40 -20.36
CA THR A 41 -4.09 14.59 -21.22
C THR A 41 -5.30 14.48 -22.13
N ALA A 42 -6.15 15.52 -22.13
CA ALA A 42 -7.28 15.67 -23.03
C ALA A 42 -6.92 16.66 -24.14
N SER A 43 -6.97 16.20 -25.40
CA SER A 43 -6.80 17.07 -26.56
C SER A 43 -8.10 17.83 -26.85
N TRP A 44 -7.98 18.96 -27.55
CA TRP A 44 -9.13 19.78 -27.92
C TRP A 44 -10.08 19.08 -28.92
N GLU A 45 -9.54 18.29 -29.85
CA GLU A 45 -10.31 17.40 -30.76
C GLU A 45 -10.79 16.11 -30.06
N GLY A 46 -10.28 15.84 -28.86
CA GLY A 46 -10.47 14.57 -28.17
C GLY A 46 -11.67 14.53 -27.24
N SER A 47 -11.77 13.43 -26.51
CA SER A 47 -12.63 13.28 -25.35
C SER A 47 -11.89 13.68 -24.07
N ASP A 48 -12.64 13.87 -23.00
CA ASP A 48 -12.08 13.93 -21.65
C ASP A 48 -11.29 12.65 -21.35
N CYS A 49 -10.30 12.77 -20.47
CA CYS A 49 -9.34 11.71 -20.21
C CYS A 49 -9.36 11.33 -18.73
N PRO A 50 -10.20 10.36 -18.31
CA PRO A 50 -10.10 9.76 -16.99
C PRO A 50 -9.00 8.69 -16.97
N ARG A 51 -8.14 8.73 -15.97
CA ARG A 51 -7.17 7.67 -15.68
C ARG A 51 -7.17 7.38 -14.19
N SER A 52 -6.90 6.12 -13.84
CA SER A 52 -6.72 5.73 -12.46
C SER A 52 -5.50 4.84 -12.31
N CYS A 53 -4.82 4.97 -11.18
CA CYS A 53 -3.83 4.01 -10.72
C CYS A 53 -4.17 3.59 -9.30
N SER A 54 -3.68 2.43 -8.90
CA SER A 54 -3.84 1.94 -7.55
C SER A 54 -2.52 1.41 -7.01
N SER A 55 -2.36 1.49 -5.69
CA SER A 55 -1.20 0.96 -5.00
C SER A 55 -1.62 0.28 -3.71
N THR A 56 -0.99 -0.86 -3.42
CA THR A 56 -1.10 -1.60 -2.17
C THR A 56 0.19 -1.42 -1.38
N PRO A 57 0.14 -1.40 -0.04
CA PRO A 57 1.36 -1.41 0.76
C PRO A 57 2.11 -2.74 0.55
N PRO A 58 3.44 -2.77 0.79
CA PRO A 58 4.18 -4.02 0.86
C PRO A 58 3.62 -4.96 1.94
N ALA A 59 3.89 -6.26 1.80
CA ALA A 59 3.46 -7.24 2.78
C ALA A 59 4.00 -6.92 4.19
N GLY A 60 3.16 -7.08 5.21
CA GLY A 60 3.50 -6.78 6.61
C GLY A 60 3.37 -5.30 7.00
N TYR A 61 2.87 -4.46 6.08
CA TYR A 61 2.59 -3.05 6.32
C TYR A 61 1.12 -2.70 6.10
N VAL A 62 0.71 -1.61 6.75
CA VAL A 62 -0.68 -1.15 6.73
C VAL A 62 -0.74 0.34 6.44
N ILE A 63 -1.76 0.78 5.70
CA ILE A 63 -1.90 2.19 5.35
C ILE A 63 -2.53 2.94 6.53
N VAL A 64 -1.74 3.82 7.16
CA VAL A 64 -2.22 4.73 8.20
C VAL A 64 -2.85 5.96 7.57
N ASN A 65 -2.19 6.56 6.58
CA ASN A 65 -2.65 7.76 5.91
C ASN A 65 -2.28 7.75 4.41
N HIS A 66 -2.84 8.67 3.62
CA HIS A 66 -2.50 8.85 2.22
C HIS A 66 -2.59 10.32 1.83
N ARG A 67 -1.83 10.75 0.82
CA ARG A 67 -1.90 12.11 0.28
C ARG A 67 -1.65 12.13 -1.22
N ALA A 68 -2.32 13.06 -1.91
CA ALA A 68 -2.03 13.37 -3.30
C ALA A 68 -0.89 14.40 -3.39
N LYS A 69 0.06 14.16 -4.29
CA LYS A 69 1.08 15.11 -4.71
C LYS A 69 0.80 15.52 -6.14
N ILE A 70 0.37 16.76 -6.32
CA ILE A 70 0.07 17.33 -7.63
C ILE A 70 1.39 17.66 -8.31
N LEU A 71 1.65 17.04 -9.46
CA LEU A 71 2.88 17.28 -10.23
C LEU A 71 2.66 18.34 -11.31
N SER A 72 1.51 18.30 -11.99
CA SER A 72 1.12 19.31 -12.97
C SER A 72 -0.37 19.23 -13.26
N VAL A 73 -1.03 20.37 -13.43
CA VAL A 73 -2.48 20.41 -13.74
C VAL A 73 -2.83 21.62 -14.62
N ASN A 74 -3.71 21.40 -15.59
CA ASN A 74 -4.42 22.42 -16.34
C ASN A 74 -5.76 21.87 -16.81
N ASN A 75 -6.86 22.54 -16.49
CA ASN A 75 -8.22 22.10 -16.83
C ASN A 75 -8.48 20.62 -16.49
N GLY A 76 -8.03 20.20 -15.31
CA GLY A 76 -8.10 18.82 -14.84
C GLY A 76 -8.15 18.78 -13.32
N GLY A 77 -8.38 17.59 -12.79
CA GLY A 77 -8.57 17.32 -11.37
C GLY A 77 -7.97 15.98 -10.97
N HIS A 78 -8.03 15.72 -9.67
CA HIS A 78 -7.59 14.47 -9.08
C HIS A 78 -8.41 14.19 -7.83
N ASP A 79 -8.55 12.91 -7.51
CA ASP A 79 -9.19 12.39 -6.32
C ASP A 79 -8.39 11.19 -5.81
N VAL A 80 -8.32 11.03 -4.49
CA VAL A 80 -7.67 9.87 -3.88
C VAL A 80 -8.63 9.25 -2.89
N SER A 81 -8.80 7.94 -3.01
CA SER A 81 -9.66 7.15 -2.15
C SER A 81 -8.95 5.91 -1.64
N ARG A 82 -9.30 5.50 -0.43
CA ARG A 82 -8.89 4.22 0.16
C ARG A 82 -9.97 3.18 -0.11
N MET A 83 -9.57 2.00 -0.55
CA MET A 83 -10.47 0.91 -0.94
C MET A 83 -9.99 -0.43 -0.36
N ALA A 84 -10.84 -1.45 -0.37
CA ALA A 84 -10.42 -2.83 -0.13
C ALA A 84 -9.65 -3.37 -1.36
N ALA A 85 -8.61 -4.16 -1.12
CA ALA A 85 -7.69 -4.70 -2.13
C ALA A 85 -8.05 -6.13 -2.57
N ASP A 86 -9.09 -6.74 -2.00
CA ASP A 86 -9.55 -8.11 -2.29
C ASP A 86 -8.40 -9.15 -2.37
N GLN A 87 -7.47 -9.07 -1.42
CA GLN A 87 -6.35 -10.01 -1.27
C GLN A 87 -6.37 -10.59 0.15
N GLU A 88 -6.24 -11.91 0.24
CA GLU A 88 -6.15 -12.63 1.50
C GLU A 88 -4.68 -12.98 1.76
N PHE A 89 -4.13 -12.44 2.84
CA PHE A 89 -2.86 -12.88 3.40
C PHE A 89 -3.13 -13.36 4.82
N ASP A 90 -2.46 -14.42 5.24
CA ASP A 90 -2.62 -15.01 6.56
C ASP A 90 -1.59 -14.41 7.53
N TYR A 91 -1.79 -13.14 7.91
CA TYR A 91 -0.92 -12.46 8.86
C TYR A 91 -1.18 -12.91 10.29
N SER A 92 -2.43 -13.24 10.63
CA SER A 92 -2.80 -13.70 11.96
C SER A 92 -1.97 -14.91 12.40
N ARG A 93 -1.81 -15.93 11.54
CA ARG A 93 -0.99 -17.11 11.89
C ARG A 93 0.48 -16.76 12.11
N GLN A 94 1.07 -15.88 11.29
CA GLN A 94 2.48 -15.49 11.45
C GLN A 94 2.72 -14.74 12.75
N VAL A 95 1.82 -13.81 13.10
CA VAL A 95 1.87 -13.07 14.37
C VAL A 95 1.71 -14.02 15.55
N GLN A 96 0.72 -14.92 15.50
CA GLN A 96 0.51 -15.92 16.55
C GLN A 96 1.76 -16.76 16.79
N GLN A 97 2.38 -17.30 15.74
CA GLN A 97 3.58 -18.13 15.86
C GLN A 97 4.75 -17.36 16.49
N ALA A 98 5.03 -16.14 16.02
CA ALA A 98 6.13 -15.33 16.53
C ALA A 98 5.95 -14.96 18.02
N TYR A 99 4.72 -14.58 18.42
CA TYR A 99 4.43 -14.27 19.82
C TYR A 99 4.44 -15.52 20.70
N SER A 100 3.88 -16.64 20.26
CA SER A 100 3.93 -17.91 21.00
C SER A 100 5.38 -18.31 21.31
N HIS A 101 6.27 -18.27 20.30
CA HIS A 101 7.67 -18.60 20.53
C HIS A 101 8.36 -17.65 21.51
N ALA A 102 8.14 -16.34 21.40
CA ALA A 102 8.69 -15.36 22.32
C ALA A 102 8.18 -15.55 23.77
N ILE A 103 6.89 -15.90 23.94
CA ILE A 103 6.27 -16.18 25.23
C ILE A 103 6.88 -17.44 25.85
N ASP A 104 7.02 -18.51 25.08
CA ASP A 104 7.62 -19.77 25.54
C ASP A 104 9.08 -19.55 25.96
N PHE A 105 9.83 -18.76 25.18
CA PHE A 105 11.20 -18.40 25.53
C PHE A 105 11.28 -17.60 26.85
N ALA A 106 10.41 -16.61 27.03
CA ALA A 106 10.33 -15.84 28.28
C ALA A 106 9.98 -16.73 29.49
N GLY A 107 9.05 -17.68 29.28
CA GLY A 107 8.66 -18.66 30.29
C GLY A 107 9.80 -19.58 30.69
N ASN A 108 10.53 -20.12 29.71
CA ASN A 108 11.69 -20.99 29.91
C ASN A 108 12.86 -20.24 30.57
N ALA A 109 13.03 -18.95 30.28
CA ALA A 109 14.02 -18.09 30.93
C ALA A 109 13.61 -17.63 32.36
N GLY A 110 12.42 -18.01 32.84
CA GLY A 110 11.90 -17.57 34.15
C GLY A 110 11.52 -16.08 34.22
N ASN A 111 11.50 -15.37 33.09
CA ASN A 111 11.22 -13.94 33.03
C ASN A 111 9.70 -13.67 32.96
N LYS A 112 9.02 -13.80 34.10
CA LYS A 112 7.56 -13.62 34.22
C LYS A 112 7.08 -12.22 33.84
N ALA A 113 7.92 -11.20 34.02
CA ALA A 113 7.58 -9.84 33.61
C ALA A 113 7.53 -9.70 32.08
N ALA A 114 8.50 -10.27 31.36
CA ALA A 114 8.48 -10.29 29.89
C ALA A 114 7.35 -11.17 29.35
N GLU A 115 7.13 -12.35 29.95
CA GLU A 115 6.04 -13.27 29.57
C GLU A 115 4.66 -12.56 29.66
N GLY A 116 4.40 -11.83 30.74
CA GLY A 116 3.16 -11.06 30.91
C GLY A 116 2.97 -9.97 29.86
N ARG A 117 4.02 -9.18 29.59
CA ARG A 117 3.99 -8.12 28.57
C ARG A 117 3.78 -8.68 27.16
N LEU A 118 4.47 -9.77 26.82
CA LEU A 118 4.33 -10.43 25.52
C LEU A 118 2.91 -10.98 25.32
N LYS A 119 2.27 -11.53 26.36
CA LYS A 119 0.87 -11.98 26.28
C LYS A 119 -0.11 -10.82 26.04
N GLU A 120 0.12 -9.66 26.65
CA GLU A 120 -0.69 -8.47 26.43
C GLU A 120 -0.49 -7.91 25.02
N GLU A 121 0.77 -7.77 24.59
CA GLU A 121 1.10 -7.31 23.24
C GLU A 121 0.58 -8.28 22.16
N ALA A 122 0.62 -9.59 22.39
CA ALA A 122 0.11 -10.60 21.48
C ALA A 122 -1.39 -10.41 21.21
N ARG A 123 -2.20 -10.13 22.24
CA ARG A 123 -3.65 -9.91 22.07
C ARG A 123 -3.93 -8.71 21.18
N ASN A 124 -3.20 -7.62 21.41
CA ASN A 124 -3.34 -6.40 20.61
C ASN A 124 -2.88 -6.63 19.16
N ALA A 125 -1.74 -7.31 18.98
CA ALA A 125 -1.17 -7.60 17.67
C ALA A 125 -2.04 -8.56 16.85
N ILE A 126 -2.64 -9.58 17.46
CA ILE A 126 -3.57 -10.52 16.78
C ILE A 126 -4.84 -9.79 16.37
N ALA A 127 -5.44 -9.01 17.28
CA ALA A 127 -6.63 -8.23 16.94
C ALA A 127 -6.38 -7.20 15.83
N GLU A 128 -5.16 -6.64 15.79
CA GLU A 128 -4.72 -5.75 14.72
C GLU A 128 -4.52 -6.54 13.40
N ALA A 129 -3.86 -7.70 13.43
CA ALA A 129 -3.67 -8.57 12.26
C ALA A 129 -4.99 -9.09 11.67
N GLU A 130 -5.95 -9.52 12.50
CA GLU A 130 -7.27 -9.99 12.03
C GLU A 130 -8.07 -8.88 11.33
N ARG A 131 -7.97 -7.64 11.81
CA ARG A 131 -8.55 -6.47 11.13
C ARG A 131 -7.90 -6.26 9.76
N PHE A 132 -6.60 -6.52 9.62
CA PHE A 132 -5.90 -6.40 8.35
C PHE A 132 -6.19 -7.52 7.37
N ASP A 133 -6.22 -8.77 7.83
CA ASP A 133 -6.57 -9.93 7.00
C ASP A 133 -7.95 -9.74 6.37
N THR A 134 -8.90 -9.16 7.13
CA THR A 134 -10.26 -8.89 6.66
C THR A 134 -10.43 -7.61 5.85
N SER A 135 -9.51 -6.64 5.97
CA SER A 135 -9.70 -5.30 5.39
C SER A 135 -8.53 -4.83 4.52
N HIS A 136 -7.77 -5.73 3.88
CA HIS A 136 -6.60 -5.36 3.05
C HIS A 136 -6.84 -4.07 2.27
N GLN A 137 -6.10 -3.01 2.59
CA GLN A 137 -6.39 -1.67 2.07
C GLN A 137 -5.48 -1.38 0.87
N MET A 138 -6.03 -0.73 -0.13
CA MET A 138 -5.32 -0.13 -1.25
C MET A 138 -5.68 1.35 -1.35
N VAL A 139 -4.80 2.14 -1.97
CA VAL A 139 -5.10 3.53 -2.32
C VAL A 139 -5.27 3.63 -3.82
N ARG A 140 -6.36 4.24 -4.25
CA ARG A 140 -6.67 4.55 -5.64
C ARG A 140 -6.52 6.04 -5.88
N LEU A 141 -5.72 6.41 -6.86
CA LEU A 141 -5.64 7.75 -7.41
C LEU A 141 -6.42 7.80 -8.71
N ASN A 142 -7.36 8.73 -8.80
CA ASN A 142 -8.05 9.08 -10.03
C ASN A 142 -7.56 10.44 -10.50
N VAL A 143 -7.24 10.57 -11.77
CA VAL A 143 -6.93 11.85 -12.42
C VAL A 143 -7.86 12.02 -13.61
N ASN A 144 -8.30 13.26 -13.82
CA ASN A 144 -9.08 13.60 -14.99
C ASN A 144 -8.55 14.88 -15.63
N ALA A 145 -8.73 14.98 -16.93
CA ALA A 145 -8.47 16.19 -17.70
C ALA A 145 -9.65 16.40 -18.64
N SER A 146 -10.12 17.64 -18.70
CA SER A 146 -11.22 18.04 -19.57
C SER A 146 -10.68 18.73 -20.81
N LYS A 147 -11.33 18.54 -21.95
CA LYS A 147 -11.01 19.33 -23.14
C LYS A 147 -11.42 20.79 -22.96
N HIS A 148 -10.72 21.69 -23.64
CA HIS A 148 -11.21 23.07 -23.78
C HIS A 148 -12.31 23.12 -24.84
N SER A 149 -13.38 23.86 -24.58
CA SER A 149 -14.58 23.94 -25.44
C SER A 149 -14.42 24.84 -26.67
N SER A 150 -13.34 25.62 -26.77
CA SER A 150 -13.16 26.60 -27.85
C SER A 150 -12.16 26.13 -28.91
N GLN A 151 -12.62 26.09 -30.16
CA GLN A 151 -11.80 25.84 -31.36
C GLN A 151 -10.70 26.89 -31.58
N PHE A 152 -10.85 28.08 -30.99
CA PHE A 152 -9.88 29.17 -31.07
C PHE A 152 -8.77 29.03 -30.02
N ASP A 153 -9.09 28.43 -28.87
CA ASP A 153 -8.16 28.37 -27.75
C ASP A 153 -7.27 27.12 -27.81
N ARG A 154 -7.64 26.05 -28.55
CA ARG A 154 -6.89 24.78 -28.84
C ARG A 154 -6.06 24.18 -27.68
N LYS A 155 -6.28 24.65 -26.46
CA LYS A 155 -5.53 24.30 -25.26
C LYS A 155 -5.87 22.86 -24.90
N ARG A 156 -4.85 22.17 -24.41
CA ARG A 156 -4.98 20.80 -23.91
C ARG A 156 -5.22 20.89 -22.41
N GLY A 157 -6.17 20.10 -21.91
CA GLY A 157 -6.25 19.82 -20.49
C GLY A 157 -5.25 18.72 -20.15
N TRP A 158 -4.63 18.79 -18.98
CA TRP A 158 -3.83 17.69 -18.44
C TRP A 158 -3.89 17.67 -16.92
N SER A 159 -3.73 16.49 -16.35
CA SER A 159 -3.60 16.29 -14.91
C SER A 159 -2.61 15.17 -14.67
N LYS A 160 -1.59 15.48 -13.86
CA LYS A 160 -0.56 14.55 -13.42
C LYS A 160 -0.44 14.64 -11.90
N ALA A 161 -0.67 13.52 -11.23
CA ALA A 161 -0.56 13.41 -9.79
C ALA A 161 0.09 12.09 -9.40
N GLN A 162 0.67 12.08 -8.21
CA GLN A 162 1.22 10.91 -7.55
C GLN A 162 0.52 10.74 -6.20
N VAL A 163 0.32 9.51 -5.76
CA VAL A 163 -0.11 9.23 -4.40
C VAL A 163 1.05 8.76 -3.55
N GLU A 164 1.15 9.30 -2.34
CA GLU A 164 2.04 8.83 -1.29
C GLU A 164 1.21 8.19 -0.18
N MET A 165 1.71 7.12 0.41
CA MET A 165 1.06 6.37 1.47
C MET A 165 1.92 6.44 2.73
N LEU A 166 1.34 6.81 3.86
CA LEU A 166 1.97 6.62 5.16
C LEU A 166 1.66 5.19 5.59
N ILE A 167 2.68 4.35 5.60
CA ILE A 167 2.56 2.95 5.97
C ILE A 167 3.16 2.72 7.35
N ARG A 168 2.60 1.78 8.11
CA ARG A 168 3.12 1.30 9.39
C ARG A 168 3.46 -0.17 9.30
N CYS A 169 4.65 -0.54 9.77
CA CYS A 169 5.08 -1.93 9.85
C CYS A 169 4.36 -2.65 11.01
N VAL A 170 3.60 -3.70 10.72
CA VAL A 170 2.84 -4.48 11.71
C VAL A 170 3.32 -5.92 11.81
N VAL A 171 3.80 -6.50 10.70
CA VAL A 171 4.31 -7.88 10.67
C VAL A 171 5.62 -7.92 9.88
N PRO A 172 6.75 -7.54 10.50
CA PRO A 172 8.05 -7.68 9.86
C PRO A 172 8.43 -9.16 9.71
N PRO A 173 9.16 -9.56 8.66
CA PRO A 173 9.59 -10.96 8.47
C PRO A 173 10.45 -11.52 9.62
N ASN A 174 11.13 -10.66 10.38
CA ASN A 174 11.92 -11.02 11.55
C ASN A 174 11.24 -10.62 12.88
N LEU A 175 9.90 -10.61 12.91
CA LEU A 175 9.10 -10.22 14.08
C LEU A 175 9.57 -10.88 15.37
N GLU A 176 9.74 -12.20 15.37
CA GLU A 176 10.23 -12.95 16.53
C GLU A 176 11.55 -12.41 17.07
N GLN A 177 12.53 -12.21 16.19
CA GLN A 177 13.84 -11.67 16.56
C GLN A 177 13.74 -10.27 17.16
N GLN A 178 12.85 -9.42 16.64
CA GLN A 178 12.61 -8.08 17.18
C GLN A 178 11.92 -8.14 18.55
N LEU A 179 10.98 -9.06 18.75
CA LEU A 179 10.33 -9.29 20.05
C LEU A 179 11.35 -9.73 21.11
N LEU A 180 12.21 -10.71 20.77
CA LEU A 180 13.25 -11.18 21.68
C LEU A 180 14.24 -10.05 22.05
N GLN A 181 14.67 -9.22 21.09
CA GLN A 181 15.50 -8.04 21.38
C GLN A 181 14.79 -7.06 22.33
N LYS A 182 13.55 -6.70 22.00
CA LYS A 182 12.77 -5.70 22.74
C LYS A 182 12.59 -6.09 24.21
N HIS A 183 12.47 -7.38 24.49
CA HIS A 183 12.26 -7.91 25.84
C HIS A 183 13.54 -8.42 26.51
N ALA A 184 14.72 -8.17 25.93
CA ALA A 184 16.02 -8.64 26.44
C ALA A 184 16.04 -10.16 26.70
N LEU A 185 15.44 -10.92 25.78
CA LEU A 185 15.37 -12.38 25.79
C LEU A 185 16.45 -12.98 24.85
N ARG A 186 17.62 -12.35 24.80
CA ARG A 186 18.74 -12.72 23.93
C ARG A 186 19.99 -13.02 24.74
#